data_AF-A0A520IYL8-F1
#
_entry.id   AF-A0A520IYL8-F1
#
_cell.length_a   1.000
_cell.length_b   1.000
_cell.length_c   1.000
_cell.angle_alpha   90.00
_cell.angle_beta   90.00
_cell.angle_gamma   90.00
#
_symmetry.space_group_name_H-M   'P 1'
#
loop_
_entity.id
_entity.type
_entity.pdbx_description
1 polymer ?
#
loop_
_entity_poly.entity_id
_entity_poly.type
_entity_poly.pdbx_seq_one_letter_code
_entity_poly.pdbx_strand_id
1 'polypeptide(L)'
;MKTDFVEIFQTVRASLQPYATLGFSNRTNSETTYDLWSDKNVVIDGKKRNEVFFASVVIQKGHVGFYFMPVYAEPEMKDVFDANLLKLLKGKSCFHIKKLDDLLMSQIEDALAEGFRLYKERGWV
;
A
#
# COMPACT_ATOMS: atom_id res chain seq x y z
N MET A 1 14.36 -5.60 -14.63
CA MET A 1 14.34 -5.74 -13.16
C MET A 1 15.09 -4.56 -12.56
N LYS A 2 14.41 -3.76 -11.75
CA LYS A 2 14.92 -2.55 -11.10
C LYS A 2 15.58 -2.92 -9.78
N THR A 3 16.71 -2.28 -9.47
CA THR A 3 17.44 -2.47 -8.20
C THR A 3 17.83 -1.15 -7.53
N ASP A 4 17.73 -0.03 -8.25
CA ASP A 4 17.88 1.29 -7.67
C ASP A 4 16.64 1.66 -6.84
N PHE A 5 16.83 2.16 -5.62
CA PHE A 5 15.71 2.43 -4.72
C PHE A 5 14.89 3.64 -5.13
N VAL A 6 15.48 4.63 -5.82
CA VAL A 6 14.72 5.77 -6.35
C VAL A 6 13.84 5.28 -7.50
N GLU A 7 14.37 4.47 -8.41
CA GLU A 7 13.61 3.90 -9.52
C GLU A 7 12.45 3.01 -9.04
N ILE A 8 12.70 2.13 -8.05
CA ILE A 8 11.67 1.30 -7.42
C ILE A 8 10.59 2.17 -6.77
N PHE A 9 11.00 3.19 -5.98
CA PHE A 9 10.07 4.10 -5.32
C PHE A 9 9.18 4.84 -6.32
N GLN A 10 9.76 5.42 -7.38
CA GLN A 10 9.00 6.16 -8.39
C GLN A 10 8.03 5.25 -9.14
N THR A 11 8.44 4.01 -9.45
CA THR A 11 7.57 3.03 -10.11
C THR A 11 6.36 2.69 -9.24
N VAL A 12 6.57 2.33 -7.97
CA VAL A 12 5.47 1.97 -7.06
C VAL A 12 4.60 3.18 -6.76
N ARG A 13 5.19 4.36 -6.55
CA ARG A 13 4.45 5.62 -6.32
C ARG A 13 3.51 5.94 -7.48
N ALA A 14 3.93 5.72 -8.73
CA ALA A 14 3.09 5.97 -9.90
C ALA A 14 1.79 5.16 -9.85
N SER A 15 1.83 3.91 -9.36
CA SER A 15 0.62 3.09 -9.20
C SER A 15 -0.25 3.51 -8.01
N LEU A 16 0.30 4.22 -7.01
CA LEU A 16 -0.49 4.79 -5.90
C LEU A 16 -1.20 6.09 -6.30
N GLN A 17 -0.60 6.92 -7.16
CA GLN A 17 -1.11 8.26 -7.48
C GLN A 17 -2.57 8.33 -7.95
N PRO A 18 -3.08 7.41 -8.79
CA PRO A 18 -4.48 7.44 -9.21
C PRO A 18 -5.47 7.36 -8.05
N TYR A 19 -5.11 6.70 -6.94
CA TYR A 19 -6.01 6.56 -5.79
C TYR A 19 -6.23 7.89 -5.04
N ALA A 20 -5.32 8.87 -5.19
CA ALA A 20 -5.53 10.21 -4.62
C ALA A 20 -6.72 10.96 -5.24
N THR A 21 -7.17 10.58 -6.44
CA THR A 21 -8.40 11.13 -7.05
C THR A 21 -9.63 10.28 -6.75
N LEU A 22 -9.46 9.15 -6.06
CA LEU A 22 -10.49 8.15 -5.76
C LEU A 22 -10.90 8.15 -4.27
N GLY A 23 -10.77 9.30 -3.60
CA GLY A 23 -11.21 9.50 -2.22
C GLY A 23 -10.11 9.37 -1.17
N PHE A 24 -8.85 9.22 -1.58
CA PHE A 24 -7.71 9.29 -0.67
C PHE A 24 -6.98 10.64 -0.78
N SER A 25 -6.38 11.07 0.32
CA SER A 25 -5.51 12.24 0.42
C SER A 25 -4.05 11.79 0.57
N ASN A 26 -3.14 12.41 -0.17
CA ASN A 26 -1.70 12.22 -0.03
C ASN A 26 -1.11 13.25 0.93
N ARG A 27 -0.99 12.88 2.20
CA ARG A 27 -0.54 13.78 3.27
C ARG A 27 0.97 14.01 3.21
N THR A 28 1.71 12.96 2.86
CA THR A 28 3.13 13.02 2.56
C THR A 28 3.34 12.79 1.07
N ASN A 29 3.99 13.74 0.43
CA ASN A 29 4.30 13.70 -1.00
C ASN A 29 5.69 14.30 -1.24
N SER A 30 6.73 13.50 -1.02
CA SER A 30 8.13 13.91 -1.15
C SER A 30 8.89 13.07 -2.18
N GLU A 31 10.18 13.29 -2.29
CA GLU A 31 11.08 12.49 -3.14
C GLU A 31 11.38 11.10 -2.55
N THR A 32 11.06 10.89 -1.27
CA THR A 32 11.41 9.66 -0.52
C THR A 32 10.20 8.97 0.12
N THR A 33 9.04 9.64 0.19
CA THR A 33 7.84 9.13 0.82
C THR A 33 6.59 9.58 0.06
N TYR A 34 5.67 8.65 -0.17
CA TYR A 34 4.32 8.94 -0.64
C TYR A 34 3.32 8.11 0.19
N ASP A 35 2.25 8.73 0.68
CA ASP A 35 1.20 8.03 1.45
C ASP A 35 -0.20 8.32 0.91
N LEU A 36 -1.15 7.48 1.32
CA LEU A 36 -2.57 7.59 1.02
C LEU A 36 -3.39 7.32 2.28
N TRP A 37 -4.27 8.27 2.58
CA TRP A 37 -5.16 8.25 3.74
C TRP A 37 -6.58 8.52 3.30
N SER A 38 -7.55 7.87 3.91
CA SER A 38 -8.95 8.25 3.78
C SER A 38 -9.37 9.10 4.98
N ASP A 39 -10.03 10.23 4.70
CA ASP A 39 -10.51 11.18 5.71
C ASP A 39 -12.00 10.92 6.04
N LYS A 40 -12.33 9.69 6.44
CA LYS A 40 -13.69 9.26 6.82
C LYS A 40 -13.79 9.02 8.32
N ASN A 41 -14.91 9.46 8.90
CA ASN A 41 -15.30 9.10 10.26
C ASN A 41 -15.86 7.66 10.27
N VAL A 42 -15.10 6.73 10.83
CA VAL A 42 -15.43 5.30 10.86
C VAL A 42 -15.31 4.74 12.28
N VAL A 43 -15.93 3.58 12.52
CA VAL A 43 -15.71 2.78 13.72
C VAL A 43 -15.03 1.48 13.32
N ILE A 44 -13.81 1.27 13.80
CA ILE A 44 -13.02 0.06 13.55
C ILE A 44 -12.72 -0.56 14.91
N ASP A 45 -13.13 -1.82 15.10
CA ASP A 45 -13.00 -2.56 16.38
C ASP A 45 -13.56 -1.79 17.59
N GLY A 46 -14.72 -1.16 17.42
CA GLY A 46 -15.37 -0.35 18.47
C GLY A 46 -14.72 1.01 18.74
N LYS A 47 -13.66 1.38 18.02
CA LYS A 47 -12.96 2.66 18.18
C LYS A 47 -13.31 3.61 17.04
N LYS A 48 -13.76 4.82 17.39
CA LYS A 48 -13.93 5.92 16.43
C LYS A 48 -12.58 6.35 15.88
N ARG A 49 -12.49 6.50 14.57
CA ARG A 49 -11.36 7.11 13.87
C ARG A 49 -11.91 8.12 12.88
N ASN A 50 -11.19 9.23 12.71
CA ASN A 50 -11.53 10.26 11.74
C ASN A 50 -10.77 10.08 10.42
N GLU A 51 -9.91 9.06 10.38
CA GLU A 51 -9.04 8.75 9.26
C GLU A 51 -8.67 7.26 9.25
N VAL A 52 -8.39 6.75 8.06
CA VAL A 52 -7.94 5.37 7.83
C VAL A 52 -6.73 5.39 6.90
N PHE A 53 -5.60 4.86 7.38
CA PHE A 53 -4.40 4.70 6.55
C PHE A 53 -4.61 3.58 5.52
N PHE A 54 -4.33 3.85 4.24
CA PHE A 54 -4.47 2.86 3.17
C PHE A 54 -3.11 2.25 2.78
N ALA A 55 -2.22 3.07 2.21
CA ALA A 55 -0.95 2.61 1.69
C ALA A 55 0.13 3.69 1.77
N SER A 56 1.40 3.28 1.78
CA SER A 56 2.54 4.18 1.61
C SER A 56 3.72 3.46 0.95
N VAL A 57 4.52 4.20 0.20
CA VAL A 57 5.83 3.77 -0.29
C VAL A 57 6.91 4.72 0.25
N VAL A 58 8.01 4.16 0.78
CA VAL A 58 9.07 4.90 1.48
C VAL A 58 10.44 4.35 1.12
N ILE A 59 11.39 5.22 0.79
CA ILE A 59 12.81 4.85 0.65
C ILE A 59 13.42 4.70 2.06
N GLN A 60 13.86 3.49 2.39
CA GLN A 60 14.51 3.16 3.66
C GLN A 60 15.98 2.77 3.44
N LYS A 61 16.75 2.64 4.52
CA LYS A 61 18.12 2.13 4.44
C LYS A 61 18.10 0.66 3.95
N GLY A 62 18.49 0.45 2.70
CA GLY A 62 18.67 -0.89 2.12
C GLY A 62 17.42 -1.55 1.53
N HIS A 63 16.29 -0.85 1.40
CA HIS A 63 15.09 -1.31 0.70
C HIS A 63 14.11 -0.14 0.45
N VAL A 64 13.14 -0.35 -0.43
CA VAL A 64 11.91 0.45 -0.48
C VAL A 64 10.85 -0.28 0.35
N GLY A 65 10.29 0.40 1.35
CA GLY A 65 9.20 -0.10 2.18
C GLY A 65 7.86 0.21 1.51
N PHE A 66 7.06 -0.82 1.24
CA PHE A 66 5.66 -0.68 0.85
C PHE A 66 4.79 -1.07 2.05
N TYR A 67 4.11 -0.09 2.64
CA TYR A 67 3.21 -0.26 3.77
C TYR A 67 1.79 -0.37 3.24
N PHE A 68 1.12 -1.48 3.50
CA PHE A 68 -0.21 -1.74 2.96
C PHE A 68 -1.16 -2.22 4.07
N MET A 69 -2.03 -1.34 4.54
CA MET A 69 -2.94 -1.61 5.66
C MET A 69 -3.99 -2.70 5.38
N PRO A 70 -4.55 -2.84 4.16
CA PRO A 70 -5.55 -3.85 3.88
C PRO A 70 -5.13 -5.28 4.29
N VAL A 71 -3.84 -5.63 4.13
CA VAL A 71 -3.26 -6.95 4.54
C VAL A 71 -3.44 -7.24 6.04
N TYR A 72 -3.46 -6.18 6.86
CA TYR A 72 -3.63 -6.28 8.29
C TYR A 72 -5.10 -6.35 8.70
N ALA A 73 -5.97 -5.62 8.01
CA ALA A 73 -7.38 -5.54 8.33
C ALA A 73 -8.11 -6.87 8.09
N GLU A 74 -7.78 -7.58 7.01
CA GLU A 74 -8.42 -8.83 6.63
C GLU A 74 -7.39 -9.94 6.44
N PRO A 75 -7.25 -10.88 7.40
CA PRO A 75 -6.31 -11.99 7.28
C PRO A 75 -6.49 -12.82 6.00
N GLU A 76 -7.72 -12.94 5.52
CA GLU A 76 -8.12 -13.62 4.27
C GLU A 76 -7.57 -12.92 3.02
N MET A 77 -7.23 -11.63 3.12
CA MET A 77 -6.56 -10.92 2.02
C MET A 77 -5.16 -11.48 1.74
N LYS A 78 -4.54 -12.17 2.71
CA LYS A 78 -3.30 -12.89 2.47
C LYS A 78 -3.46 -14.02 1.47
N ASP A 79 -4.65 -14.62 1.38
CA ASP A 79 -4.92 -15.67 0.41
C ASP A 79 -5.12 -15.11 -1.01
N VAL A 80 -5.39 -13.80 -1.10
CA VAL A 80 -5.50 -13.06 -2.37
C VAL A 80 -4.13 -12.59 -2.87
N PHE A 81 -3.14 -12.38 -1.98
CA PHE A 81 -1.81 -11.97 -2.40
C PHE A 81 -1.02 -13.12 -3.00
N ASP A 82 -0.33 -12.82 -4.09
CA ASP A 82 0.61 -13.75 -4.69
C ASP A 82 1.75 -14.10 -3.71
N ALA A 83 2.15 -15.36 -3.73
CA ALA A 83 3.21 -15.90 -2.89
C ALA A 83 4.54 -15.14 -3.02
N ASN A 84 4.84 -14.53 -4.17
CA ASN A 84 6.05 -13.76 -4.38
C ASN A 84 6.03 -12.42 -3.64
N LEU A 85 4.91 -11.70 -3.67
CA LEU A 85 4.72 -10.49 -2.87
C LEU A 85 4.74 -10.82 -1.36
N LEU A 86 4.06 -11.88 -0.93
CA LEU A 86 4.01 -12.30 0.47
C LEU A 86 5.38 -12.62 1.09
N LYS A 87 6.32 -13.19 0.31
CA LYS A 87 7.70 -13.44 0.78
C LYS A 87 8.43 -12.17 1.23
N LEU A 88 8.02 -11.02 0.69
CA LEU A 88 8.59 -9.72 1.03
C LEU A 88 7.98 -9.11 2.29
N LEU A 89 6.87 -9.66 2.81
CA LEU A 89 6.23 -9.20 4.03
C LEU A 89 7.18 -9.33 5.23
N LYS A 90 7.25 -8.25 6.01
CA LYS A 90 7.99 -8.10 7.26
C LYS A 90 7.07 -7.47 8.29
N GLY A 91 6.82 -8.21 9.37
CA GLY A 91 5.83 -7.81 10.36
C GLY A 91 4.40 -7.98 9.84
N LYS A 92 3.55 -6.96 10.08
CA LYS A 92 2.10 -7.06 9.88
C LYS A 92 1.61 -6.53 8.53
N SER A 93 2.26 -5.53 7.97
CA SER A 93 1.80 -4.80 6.78
C SER A 93 2.91 -4.17 5.94
N CYS A 94 4.19 -4.40 6.26
CA CYS A 94 5.32 -3.77 5.58
C CYS A 94 5.99 -4.79 4.65
N PHE A 95 6.16 -4.46 3.38
CA PHE A 95 6.87 -5.26 2.40
C PHE A 95 8.23 -4.61 2.09
N HIS A 96 9.31 -5.38 2.18
CA HIS A 96 10.65 -4.88 1.89
C HIS A 96 11.05 -5.21 0.45
N ILE A 97 10.96 -4.22 -0.43
CA ILE A 97 11.27 -4.35 -1.85
C ILE A 97 12.74 -3.95 -2.08
N LYS A 98 13.57 -4.92 -2.46
CA LYS A 98 14.98 -4.70 -2.83
C LYS A 98 15.23 -4.81 -4.33
N LYS A 99 14.34 -5.51 -5.02
CA LYS A 99 14.35 -5.73 -6.47
C LYS A 99 12.90 -5.70 -6.93
N LEU A 100 12.64 -5.08 -8.07
CA LEU A 100 11.30 -4.99 -8.65
C LEU A 100 11.36 -5.45 -10.11
N ASP A 101 10.74 -6.58 -10.40
CA ASP A 101 10.45 -7.01 -11.77
C ASP A 101 8.98 -6.74 -12.11
N ASP A 102 8.63 -6.98 -13.37
CA ASP A 102 7.30 -6.66 -13.89
C ASP A 102 6.22 -7.54 -13.25
N LEU A 103 6.56 -8.78 -12.88
CA LEU A 103 5.67 -9.68 -12.16
C LEU A 103 5.34 -9.13 -10.77
N LEU A 104 6.35 -8.78 -9.96
CA LEU A 104 6.13 -8.22 -8.64
C LEU A 104 5.38 -6.88 -8.71
N MET A 105 5.64 -6.07 -9.74
CA MET A 105 4.90 -4.82 -9.93
C MET A 105 3.43 -5.06 -10.21
N SER A 106 3.08 -5.98 -11.13
CA SER A 106 1.69 -6.38 -11.39
C SER A 106 0.98 -6.86 -10.12
N GLN A 107 1.67 -7.63 -9.28
CA GLN A 107 1.12 -8.12 -8.00
C GLN A 107 0.85 -6.98 -7.01
N ILE A 108 1.67 -5.92 -7.01
CA ILE A 108 1.43 -4.72 -6.20
C ILE A 108 0.20 -3.96 -6.71
N GLU A 109 0.00 -3.90 -8.03
CA GLU A 109 -1.17 -3.24 -8.64
C GLU A 109 -2.47 -3.99 -8.33
N ASP A 110 -2.47 -5.31 -8.46
CA ASP A 110 -3.60 -6.17 -8.08
C ASP A 110 -3.93 -6.02 -6.58
N ALA A 111 -2.89 -5.99 -5.74
CA ALA A 111 -3.03 -5.74 -4.31
C ALA A 111 -3.72 -4.42 -4.00
N LEU A 112 -3.29 -3.32 -4.64
CA LEU A 112 -3.88 -2.00 -4.47
C LEU A 112 -5.34 -1.97 -4.93
N ALA A 113 -5.66 -2.60 -6.07
CA ALA A 113 -7.01 -2.64 -6.61
C ALA A 113 -7.97 -3.38 -5.66
N GLU A 114 -7.54 -4.53 -5.13
CA GLU A 114 -8.32 -5.31 -4.19
C GLU A 114 -8.50 -4.61 -2.84
N GLY A 115 -7.42 -4.01 -2.30
CA GLY A 115 -7.50 -3.22 -1.08
C GLY A 115 -8.46 -2.03 -1.23
N PHE A 116 -8.48 -1.39 -2.39
CA PHE A 116 -9.41 -0.31 -2.68
C PHE A 116 -10.86 -0.82 -2.75
N ARG A 117 -11.10 -1.98 -3.39
CA ARG A 117 -12.42 -2.64 -3.39
C ARG A 117 -12.92 -2.88 -1.97
N LEU A 118 -12.09 -3.44 -1.10
CA LEU A 118 -12.42 -3.67 0.31
C LEU A 118 -12.75 -2.36 1.05
N TYR A 119 -11.94 -1.30 0.84
CA TYR A 119 -12.17 -0.02 1.51
C TYR A 119 -13.51 0.59 1.09
N LYS A 120 -13.88 0.49 -0.19
CA LYS A 120 -15.21 0.92 -0.68
C LYS A 120 -16.33 0.13 -0.03
N GLU A 121 -16.22 -1.20 0.03
CA GLU A 121 -17.25 -2.06 0.64
C GLU A 121 -17.48 -1.77 2.13
N ARG A 122 -16.43 -1.31 2.82
CA ARG A 122 -16.51 -0.91 4.22
C ARG A 122 -16.94 0.54 4.44
N GLY A 123 -17.15 1.31 3.36
CA GLY A 123 -17.39 2.75 3.44
C GLY A 123 -16.21 3.52 4.02
N TRP A 124 -15.00 2.96 3.95
CA TRP A 124 -13.77 3.59 4.41
C TRP A 124 -13.18 4.53 3.38
N VAL A 125 -13.74 4.62 2.17
CA VAL A 125 -13.42 5.62 1.13
C VAL A 125 -14.70 5.97 0.38
#